data_AF-A0AAW2M3A5-F1
#
_entry.id   AF-A0AAW2M3A5-F1
#
_cell.length_a   1.000
_cell.length_b   1.000
_cell.length_c   1.000
_cell.angle_alpha   90.00
_cell.angle_beta   90.00
_cell.angle_gamma   90.00
#
_symmetry.space_group_name_H-M   'P 1'
#
loop_
_entity.id
_entity.type
_entity.pdbx_description
1 polymer ?
#
loop_
_entity_poly.entity_id
_entity_poly.type
_entity_poly.pdbx_seq_one_letter_code
_entity_poly.pdbx_strand_id
1 'polypeptide(L)'
;MSGAYELLIRHSRPLGVNSVLAILPRWSGIGPLELKFQNDHFTLHRCFPYSNSTPRDLIVLVLDFLLCSSSIRWTDYEKQIISLLPNITSSLMQERGQNNEQNDPVAAIRDGKDVLLQAFNWESHKHDWWRTLERKVPDIAKSGFTSAWLPPPSHSFAPEGYLPQNLYSLNSSYGSEHQLKALLNKMKTYKVRAMADIVINHRVGTTQGHGGMYNRYDGIPLAWDEHAVTSCTGGKGCKSTGDNFHGVPNIDHTQQFVRKDITNWLRWLRNTIGFQDFRFDFARGYSPKYVKEYIEAAKPIFSVGEYWDSCNYRGSYLVDSHRQRIINWIDGTGQLSAAFDFTTKGILQEAVKGELWRLRDPQGKPPGVMGWWPSRAVTFLDNHDTGSTQAHWPFPSNHIMEGYTYILTHPGIPAVFYDHFYDWDSSIHDQIVKLIDIRRLQGINSRSSIKILEAQPNLYAANIGDKLMMKIGDGSWCPGGTEWTLATSGHRYAVWKK
;
A
#
# COMPACT_ATOMS: atom_id res chain seq x y z
N MET A 1 -20.35 -29.99 5.54
CA MET A 1 -21.76 -30.36 5.32
C MET A 1 -22.05 -30.19 3.84
N SER A 2 -22.30 -31.28 3.11
CA SER A 2 -22.66 -31.22 1.69
C SER A 2 -24.07 -30.64 1.55
N GLY A 3 -24.17 -29.37 1.18
CA GLY A 3 -25.45 -28.72 0.89
C GLY A 3 -26.03 -29.28 -0.41
N ALA A 4 -27.19 -29.92 -0.34
CA ALA A 4 -27.95 -30.28 -1.53
C ALA A 4 -28.67 -29.02 -2.05
N TYR A 5 -28.50 -28.71 -3.33
CA TYR A 5 -29.21 -27.64 -4.03
C TYR A 5 -30.36 -28.25 -4.84
N GLU A 6 -31.47 -27.52 -4.99
CA GLU A 6 -32.61 -27.96 -5.80
C GLU A 6 -32.78 -27.02 -6.99
N LEU A 7 -32.86 -27.60 -8.19
CA LEU A 7 -32.96 -26.88 -9.46
C LEU A 7 -34.44 -26.68 -9.79
N LEU A 8 -34.88 -25.42 -9.90
CA LEU A 8 -36.26 -25.11 -10.29
C LEU A 8 -36.25 -24.41 -11.65
N ILE A 9 -36.70 -25.11 -12.69
CA ILE A 9 -36.83 -24.59 -14.06
C ILE A 9 -38.32 -24.35 -14.33
N ARG A 10 -38.73 -23.11 -14.55
CA ARG A 10 -40.07 -22.79 -15.09
C ARG A 10 -39.95 -22.31 -16.53
N HIS A 11 -40.75 -22.90 -17.41
CA HIS A 11 -40.86 -22.47 -18.80
C HIS A 11 -41.99 -21.45 -18.95
N SER A 12 -41.74 -20.37 -19.66
CA SER A 12 -42.79 -19.55 -20.27
C SER A 12 -42.60 -19.57 -21.80
N ARG A 13 -43.68 -19.84 -22.54
CA ARG A 13 -43.80 -19.52 -23.96
C ARG A 13 -45.25 -19.08 -24.23
N PRO A 14 -45.50 -18.19 -25.22
CA PRO A 14 -44.64 -17.96 -26.39
C PRO A 14 -44.24 -16.50 -26.69
N LEU A 15 -43.17 -16.41 -27.50
CA LEU A 15 -42.57 -15.27 -28.24
C LEU A 15 -41.41 -14.54 -27.56
N GLY A 16 -40.19 -14.81 -28.05
CA GLY A 16 -38.95 -14.08 -27.73
C GLY A 16 -38.20 -14.63 -26.51
N VAL A 17 -37.04 -15.27 -26.73
CA VAL A 17 -36.31 -16.13 -25.79
C VAL A 17 -35.68 -15.35 -24.62
N ASN A 18 -36.00 -15.73 -23.38
CA ASN A 18 -35.16 -15.63 -22.17
C ASN A 18 -35.51 -16.81 -21.25
N SER A 19 -34.53 -17.61 -20.82
CA SER A 19 -34.74 -18.71 -19.85
C SER A 19 -34.07 -18.33 -18.53
N VAL A 20 -34.83 -18.32 -17.43
CA VAL A 20 -34.32 -17.94 -16.10
C VAL A 20 -33.99 -19.20 -15.31
N LEU A 21 -32.75 -19.32 -14.82
CA LEU A 21 -32.31 -20.39 -13.93
C LEU A 21 -32.21 -19.86 -12.50
N ALA A 22 -32.95 -20.44 -11.56
CA ALA A 22 -32.84 -20.13 -10.13
C ALA A 22 -32.25 -21.33 -9.39
N ILE A 23 -31.13 -21.12 -8.68
CA ILE A 23 -30.52 -22.14 -7.81
C ILE A 23 -30.87 -21.77 -6.37
N LEU A 24 -31.65 -22.63 -5.71
CA LEU A 24 -32.07 -22.41 -4.33
C LEU A 24 -31.35 -23.40 -3.40
N PRO A 25 -30.87 -22.98 -2.22
CA PRO A 25 -30.49 -23.92 -1.19
C PRO A 25 -31.75 -24.69 -0.74
N ARG A 26 -31.64 -26.00 -0.55
CA ARG A 26 -32.76 -26.83 -0.13
C ARG A 26 -33.02 -26.61 1.37
N TRP A 27 -34.12 -25.95 1.72
CA TRP A 27 -34.59 -25.81 3.11
C TRP A 27 -35.90 -26.59 3.28
N SER A 28 -35.91 -27.55 4.19
CA SER A 28 -37.12 -28.28 4.56
C SER A 28 -38.12 -27.32 5.23
N GLY A 29 -39.24 -27.01 4.56
CA GLY A 29 -40.38 -26.30 5.17
C GLY A 29 -40.98 -25.13 4.40
N ILE A 30 -40.50 -24.77 3.21
CA ILE A 30 -41.07 -23.67 2.42
C ILE A 30 -42.12 -24.23 1.45
N GLY A 31 -43.36 -23.70 1.52
CA GLY A 31 -44.42 -24.00 0.56
C GLY A 31 -44.09 -23.50 -0.87
N PRO A 32 -44.90 -23.84 -1.89
CA PRO A 32 -44.59 -23.51 -3.28
C PRO A 32 -44.44 -21.99 -3.50
N LEU A 33 -43.33 -21.60 -4.12
CA LEU A 33 -43.02 -20.22 -4.53
C LEU A 33 -43.68 -19.88 -5.87
N GLU A 34 -44.29 -18.70 -5.97
CA GLU A 34 -44.90 -18.20 -7.20
C GLU A 34 -44.17 -16.94 -7.69
N LEU A 35 -43.54 -17.03 -8.86
CA LEU A 35 -42.92 -15.91 -9.57
C LEU A 35 -43.86 -15.45 -10.69
N LYS A 36 -44.14 -14.14 -10.75
CA LYS A 36 -44.89 -13.51 -11.84
C LYS A 36 -43.99 -12.59 -12.65
N PHE A 37 -44.30 -12.51 -13.94
CA PHE A 37 -43.57 -11.73 -14.93
C PHE A 37 -44.39 -10.47 -15.26
N GLN A 38 -43.81 -9.28 -15.15
CA GLN A 38 -44.43 -8.05 -15.64
C GLN A 38 -43.36 -7.04 -16.06
N ASN A 39 -43.42 -6.57 -17.31
CA ASN A 39 -42.62 -5.49 -17.87
C ASN A 39 -41.11 -5.55 -17.53
N ASP A 40 -40.44 -6.65 -17.89
CA ASP A 40 -38.98 -6.84 -17.82
C ASP A 40 -38.32 -6.63 -16.44
N HIS A 41 -39.11 -6.63 -15.36
CA HIS A 41 -38.63 -6.55 -13.98
C HIS A 41 -39.12 -7.74 -13.14
N PHE A 42 -38.26 -8.25 -12.25
CA PHE A 42 -38.59 -9.31 -11.30
C PHE A 42 -39.24 -8.71 -10.04
N THR A 43 -40.34 -9.30 -9.56
CA THR A 43 -40.90 -8.95 -8.24
C THR A 43 -41.33 -10.21 -7.49
N LEU A 44 -40.75 -10.42 -6.30
CA LEU A 44 -41.10 -11.54 -5.43
C LEU A 44 -42.45 -11.25 -4.75
N HIS A 45 -43.50 -11.99 -5.10
CA HIS A 45 -44.86 -11.60 -4.72
C HIS A 45 -45.39 -12.20 -3.41
N ARG A 46 -44.83 -13.31 -2.88
CA ARG A 46 -45.16 -13.82 -1.52
C ARG A 46 -44.29 -15.02 -1.10
N CYS A 47 -43.90 -15.05 0.17
CA CYS A 47 -43.53 -16.26 0.92
C CYS A 47 -44.64 -16.55 1.93
N PHE A 48 -45.13 -17.79 2.02
CA PHE A 48 -45.92 -18.21 3.19
C PHE A 48 -44.94 -18.63 4.30
N PRO A 49 -44.90 -17.95 5.46
CA PRO A 49 -44.01 -18.37 6.54
C PRO A 49 -44.66 -19.50 7.33
N TYR A 50 -44.01 -20.66 7.39
CA TYR A 50 -44.06 -21.50 8.58
C TYR A 50 -42.84 -21.13 9.45
N SER A 51 -43.10 -20.31 10.47
CA SER A 51 -42.27 -19.98 11.65
C SER A 51 -40.74 -19.77 11.52
N ASN A 52 -40.31 -18.55 11.88
CA ASN A 52 -39.02 -18.18 12.49
C ASN A 52 -37.69 -18.53 11.78
N SER A 53 -37.46 -17.97 10.60
CA SER A 53 -36.08 -17.75 10.11
C SER A 53 -35.97 -16.45 9.31
N THR A 54 -34.97 -15.62 9.64
CA THR A 54 -34.61 -14.38 8.93
C THR A 54 -34.16 -14.66 7.48
N PRO A 55 -34.49 -13.80 6.49
CA PRO A 55 -34.07 -14.04 5.11
C PRO A 55 -32.57 -13.72 4.96
N ARG A 56 -31.76 -14.69 4.55
CA ARG A 56 -30.39 -14.46 4.05
C ARG A 56 -30.33 -14.69 2.54
N ASP A 57 -29.80 -13.69 1.86
CA ASP A 57 -29.27 -13.59 0.48
C ASP A 57 -29.59 -14.74 -0.49
N LEU A 58 -30.52 -14.47 -1.41
CA LEU A 58 -30.77 -15.28 -2.61
C LEU A 58 -29.80 -14.85 -3.72
N ILE A 59 -29.08 -15.78 -4.35
CA ILE A 59 -28.26 -15.49 -5.54
C ILE A 59 -29.05 -15.97 -6.77
N VAL A 60 -29.41 -15.04 -7.66
CA VAL A 60 -30.04 -15.35 -8.95
C VAL A 60 -29.00 -15.13 -10.05
N LEU A 61 -28.69 -16.17 -10.82
CA LEU A 61 -27.81 -16.11 -11.99
C LEU A 61 -28.66 -16.11 -13.25
N VAL A 62 -28.59 -15.05 -14.06
CA VAL A 62 -29.20 -14.98 -15.39
C VAL A 62 -28.10 -15.24 -16.42
N LEU A 63 -28.28 -16.25 -17.27
CA LEU A 63 -27.36 -16.58 -18.35
C LEU A 63 -28.07 -16.34 -19.69
N ASP A 64 -27.53 -15.44 -20.50
CA ASP A 64 -28.01 -15.19 -21.86
C ASP A 64 -27.27 -16.10 -22.85
N PHE A 65 -28.01 -16.89 -23.63
CA PHE A 65 -27.45 -17.74 -24.69
C PHE A 65 -28.01 -17.34 -26.06
N LEU A 66 -27.11 -16.98 -26.98
CA LEU A 66 -27.40 -16.83 -28.41
C LEU A 66 -27.34 -18.19 -29.09
N LEU A 67 -28.50 -18.72 -29.49
CA LEU A 67 -28.59 -20.00 -30.21
C LEU A 67 -28.20 -19.81 -31.68
N CYS A 68 -27.04 -20.35 -32.08
CA CYS A 68 -26.72 -20.61 -33.49
C CYS A 68 -26.86 -22.12 -33.76
N SER A 69 -27.51 -22.43 -34.88
CA SER A 69 -28.02 -23.74 -35.29
C SER A 69 -27.03 -24.91 -35.20
N SER A 70 -27.40 -25.99 -34.51
CA SER A 70 -27.31 -27.40 -34.96
C SER A 70 -27.59 -28.35 -33.79
N SER A 71 -27.99 -29.58 -34.11
CA SER A 71 -28.74 -30.53 -33.28
C SER A 71 -27.98 -31.11 -32.07
N ILE A 72 -28.03 -30.43 -30.93
CA ILE A 72 -27.60 -30.98 -29.63
C ILE A 72 -28.85 -31.18 -28.76
N ARG A 73 -29.04 -32.38 -28.18
CA ARG A 73 -30.17 -32.65 -27.29
C ARG A 73 -29.95 -31.92 -25.96
N TRP A 74 -30.98 -31.24 -25.46
CA TRP A 74 -30.95 -30.47 -24.21
C TRP A 74 -30.41 -31.24 -22.98
N THR A 75 -30.56 -32.57 -22.97
CA THR A 75 -30.01 -33.46 -21.92
C THR A 75 -28.49 -33.42 -21.81
N ASP A 76 -27.77 -33.01 -22.87
CA ASP A 76 -26.31 -32.93 -22.87
C ASP A 76 -25.81 -31.59 -22.29
N TYR A 77 -26.58 -30.50 -22.44
CA TYR A 77 -26.31 -29.20 -21.82
C TYR A 77 -26.54 -29.22 -20.31
N GLU A 78 -27.58 -29.91 -19.85
CA GLU A 78 -27.89 -30.05 -18.42
C GLU A 78 -26.76 -30.78 -17.68
N LYS A 79 -26.19 -31.82 -18.29
CA LYS A 79 -25.00 -32.52 -17.77
C LYS A 79 -23.75 -31.64 -17.76
N GLN A 80 -23.55 -30.77 -18.76
CA GLN A 80 -22.44 -29.81 -18.79
C GLN A 80 -22.57 -28.71 -17.73
N ILE A 81 -23.77 -28.19 -17.49
CA ILE A 81 -23.99 -27.19 -16.44
C ILE A 81 -23.78 -27.83 -15.06
N ILE A 82 -24.31 -29.03 -14.84
CA ILE A 82 -24.14 -29.77 -13.59
C ILE A 82 -22.67 -30.11 -13.33
N SER A 83 -21.88 -30.41 -14.36
CA SER A 83 -20.43 -30.69 -14.21
C SER A 83 -19.60 -29.44 -13.88
N LEU A 84 -20.09 -28.24 -14.21
CA LEU A 84 -19.42 -26.96 -13.92
C LEU A 84 -19.76 -26.40 -12.53
N LEU A 85 -20.87 -26.82 -11.91
CA LEU A 85 -21.31 -26.33 -10.60
C LEU A 85 -20.26 -26.48 -9.48
N PRO A 86 -19.55 -27.62 -9.32
CA PRO A 86 -18.53 -27.76 -8.29
C PRO A 86 -17.39 -26.74 -8.45
N ASN A 87 -16.97 -26.46 -9.69
CA ASN A 87 -15.90 -25.50 -9.99
C ASN A 87 -16.34 -24.06 -9.70
N ILE A 88 -17.59 -23.70 -10.02
CA ILE A 88 -18.14 -22.38 -9.71
C ILE A 88 -18.27 -22.19 -8.20
N THR A 89 -18.77 -23.20 -7.48
CA THR A 89 -18.84 -23.13 -6.00
C THR A 89 -17.47 -23.10 -5.35
N SER A 90 -16.48 -23.82 -5.89
CA SER A 90 -15.10 -23.78 -5.42
C SER A 90 -14.47 -22.40 -5.66
N SER A 91 -14.69 -21.80 -6.83
CA SER A 91 -14.21 -20.45 -7.15
C SER A 91 -14.83 -19.40 -6.23
N LEU A 92 -16.14 -19.47 -6.01
CA LEU A 92 -16.84 -18.54 -5.11
C LEU A 92 -16.42 -18.72 -3.64
N MET A 93 -16.17 -19.96 -3.19
CA MET A 93 -15.64 -20.22 -1.85
C MET A 93 -14.18 -19.78 -1.70
N GLN A 94 -13.37 -19.89 -2.76
CA GLN A 94 -11.99 -19.43 -2.78
C GLN A 94 -11.91 -17.89 -2.79
N GLU A 95 -12.79 -17.21 -3.52
CA GLU A 95 -12.97 -15.75 -3.44
C GLU A 95 -13.45 -15.31 -2.04
N ARG A 96 -14.36 -16.07 -1.41
CA ARG A 96 -14.81 -15.79 -0.03
C ARG A 96 -13.70 -16.02 1.01
N GLY A 97 -12.84 -17.01 0.80
CA GLY A 97 -11.66 -17.27 1.62
C GLY A 97 -10.60 -16.17 1.49
N GLN A 98 -10.34 -15.69 0.27
CA GLN A 98 -9.44 -14.56 0.02
C GLN A 98 -9.98 -13.24 0.60
N ASN A 99 -11.28 -12.98 0.48
CA ASN A 99 -11.91 -11.77 1.02
C ASN A 99 -11.86 -11.66 2.55
N ASN A 100 -11.78 -12.78 3.28
CA ASN A 100 -11.72 -12.74 4.76
C ASN A 100 -10.31 -12.41 5.30
N GLU A 101 -9.24 -12.74 4.57
CA GLU A 101 -7.86 -12.33 4.94
C GLU A 101 -7.51 -10.92 4.45
N GLN A 102 -8.15 -10.43 3.38
CA GLN A 102 -7.88 -9.12 2.76
C GLN A 102 -8.40 -7.90 3.55
N ASN A 103 -9.07 -8.12 4.69
CA ASN A 103 -9.78 -7.10 5.47
C ASN A 103 -9.06 -6.63 6.74
N ASP A 104 -7.86 -7.15 7.01
CA ASP A 104 -7.07 -6.80 8.18
C ASP A 104 -5.99 -5.75 7.83
N PRO A 105 -6.16 -4.47 8.26
CA PRO A 105 -5.23 -3.40 7.89
C PRO A 105 -3.85 -3.51 8.54
N VAL A 106 -3.65 -4.45 9.47
CA VAL A 106 -2.35 -4.72 10.09
C VAL A 106 -1.73 -6.04 9.63
N ALA A 107 -2.32 -6.73 8.64
CA ALA A 107 -1.86 -8.04 8.18
C ALA A 107 -0.40 -8.00 7.66
N ALA A 108 -0.09 -7.04 6.78
CA ALA A 108 1.25 -6.84 6.24
C ALA A 108 2.27 -6.52 7.35
N ILE A 109 1.88 -5.62 8.25
CA ILE A 109 2.69 -5.24 9.40
C ILE A 109 2.92 -6.43 10.36
N ARG A 110 1.93 -7.32 10.51
CA ARG A 110 2.04 -8.52 11.35
C ARG A 110 3.00 -9.54 10.74
N ASP A 111 2.94 -9.79 9.42
CA ASP A 111 3.85 -10.72 8.74
C ASP A 111 5.28 -10.17 8.70
N GLY A 112 5.42 -8.86 8.45
CA GLY A 112 6.69 -8.14 8.53
C GLY A 112 7.71 -8.51 7.44
N LYS A 113 7.31 -9.27 6.42
CA LYS A 113 8.21 -9.73 5.34
C LYS A 113 8.28 -8.79 4.15
N ASP A 114 7.57 -7.67 4.20
CA ASP A 114 7.49 -6.76 3.08
C ASP A 114 8.85 -6.13 2.73
N VAL A 115 9.07 -6.01 1.43
CA VAL A 115 10.09 -5.19 0.80
C VAL A 115 9.36 -4.28 -0.17
N LEU A 116 9.54 -2.98 0.02
CA LEU A 116 8.85 -1.93 -0.75
C LEU A 116 9.76 -1.43 -1.87
N LEU A 117 9.15 -1.04 -2.98
CA LEU A 117 9.78 -0.23 -4.01
C LEU A 117 9.07 1.12 -4.07
N GLN A 118 9.77 2.23 -3.90
CA GLN A 118 9.27 3.50 -4.41
C GLN A 118 9.43 3.44 -5.93
N ALA A 119 8.32 3.32 -6.66
CA ALA A 119 8.32 3.05 -8.10
C ALA A 119 8.14 4.34 -8.91
N PHE A 120 8.80 5.42 -8.49
CA PHE A 120 8.90 6.69 -9.21
C PHE A 120 10.00 7.54 -8.61
N ASN A 121 10.39 8.54 -9.38
CA ASN A 121 11.28 9.62 -8.99
C ASN A 121 10.63 10.97 -9.33
N TRP A 122 11.31 12.07 -9.04
CA TRP A 122 10.73 13.40 -9.23
C TRP A 122 10.43 13.74 -10.70
N GLU A 123 11.20 13.16 -11.62
CA GLU A 123 11.11 13.40 -13.07
C GLU A 123 10.09 12.50 -13.78
N SER A 124 9.53 11.52 -13.08
CA SER A 124 8.66 10.49 -13.66
C SER A 124 7.41 11.05 -14.35
N HIS A 125 6.94 12.23 -13.91
CA HIS A 125 5.78 12.92 -14.50
C HIS A 125 6.03 13.41 -15.94
N LYS A 126 7.28 13.47 -16.40
CA LYS A 126 7.67 13.90 -17.76
C LYS A 126 7.58 12.76 -18.78
N HIS A 127 7.14 11.58 -18.35
CA HIS A 127 7.13 10.35 -19.15
C HIS A 127 5.77 9.66 -19.11
N ASP A 128 5.54 8.71 -20.03
CA ASP A 128 4.38 7.80 -20.00
C ASP A 128 4.57 6.76 -18.88
N TRP A 129 4.39 7.22 -17.65
CA TRP A 129 4.88 6.53 -16.46
C TRP A 129 4.08 5.27 -16.16
N TRP A 130 2.74 5.33 -16.26
CA TRP A 130 1.89 4.15 -16.03
C TRP A 130 2.25 2.99 -16.96
N ARG A 131 2.47 3.23 -18.26
CA ARG A 131 2.89 2.18 -19.19
C ARG A 131 4.33 1.72 -18.94
N THR A 132 5.20 2.63 -18.51
CA THR A 132 6.60 2.31 -18.17
C THR A 132 6.65 1.34 -17.00
N LEU A 133 5.93 1.64 -15.91
CA LEU A 133 5.81 0.75 -14.77
C LEU A 133 5.11 -0.56 -15.13
N GLU A 134 4.05 -0.51 -15.93
CA GLU A 134 3.33 -1.71 -16.34
C GLU A 134 4.27 -2.73 -17.00
N ARG A 135 5.19 -2.27 -17.85
CA ARG A 135 6.21 -3.14 -18.46
C ARG A 135 7.20 -3.73 -17.45
N LYS A 136 7.47 -3.02 -16.35
CA LYS A 136 8.41 -3.42 -15.29
C LYS A 136 7.80 -4.32 -14.22
N VAL A 137 6.47 -4.38 -14.07
CA VAL A 137 5.80 -5.22 -13.04
C VAL A 137 6.33 -6.66 -12.95
N PRO A 138 6.56 -7.41 -14.05
CA PRO A 138 7.09 -8.77 -13.96
C PRO A 138 8.49 -8.83 -13.32
N ASP A 139 9.33 -7.85 -13.65
CA ASP A 139 10.68 -7.73 -13.10
C ASP A 139 10.62 -7.33 -11.62
N ILE A 140 9.81 -6.32 -11.26
CA ILE A 140 9.56 -5.91 -9.87
C ILE A 140 9.17 -7.12 -9.00
N ALA A 141 8.24 -7.95 -9.48
CA ALA A 141 7.80 -9.14 -8.77
C ALA A 141 8.92 -10.19 -8.66
N LYS A 142 9.66 -10.42 -9.75
CA LYS A 142 10.77 -11.38 -9.79
C LYS A 142 11.90 -10.99 -8.83
N SER A 143 12.19 -9.69 -8.70
CA SER A 143 13.17 -9.12 -7.79
C SER A 143 12.78 -9.22 -6.31
N GLY A 144 11.57 -9.67 -6.00
CA GLY A 144 11.12 -9.97 -4.64
C GLY A 144 10.39 -8.80 -3.95
N PHE A 145 10.05 -7.74 -4.67
CA PHE A 145 9.22 -6.67 -4.11
C PHE A 145 7.79 -7.14 -3.85
N THR A 146 7.27 -6.74 -2.71
CA THR A 146 5.93 -7.14 -2.23
C THR A 146 4.88 -6.05 -2.43
N SER A 147 5.32 -4.79 -2.44
CA SER A 147 4.48 -3.62 -2.66
C SER A 147 5.30 -2.54 -3.37
N ALA A 148 4.65 -1.79 -4.25
CA ALA A 148 5.25 -0.67 -4.94
C ALA A 148 4.43 0.61 -4.70
N TRP A 149 5.12 1.62 -4.17
CA TRP A 149 4.62 2.97 -3.96
C TRP A 149 4.61 3.73 -5.28
N LEU A 150 3.40 4.05 -5.72
CA LEU A 150 3.10 4.82 -6.92
C LEU A 150 2.91 6.30 -6.54
N PRO A 151 3.24 7.25 -7.43
CA PRO A 151 3.07 8.68 -7.17
C PRO A 151 1.59 9.06 -7.02
N PRO A 152 1.29 10.29 -6.53
CA PRO A 152 -0.09 10.73 -6.34
C PRO A 152 -0.89 10.58 -7.64
N PRO A 153 -2.00 9.80 -7.65
CA PRO A 153 -2.65 9.42 -8.90
C PRO A 153 -3.64 10.48 -9.42
N SER A 154 -4.03 11.43 -8.57
CA SER A 154 -5.08 12.41 -8.88
C SER A 154 -4.57 13.58 -9.74
N HIS A 155 -5.51 14.26 -10.39
CA HIS A 155 -5.25 15.54 -11.05
C HIS A 155 -4.70 16.56 -10.05
N SER A 156 -3.59 17.19 -10.44
CA SER A 156 -2.81 18.12 -9.62
C SER A 156 -2.36 19.31 -10.45
N PHE A 157 -2.21 20.45 -9.78
CA PHE A 157 -1.66 21.67 -10.39
C PHE A 157 -0.16 21.54 -10.67
N ALA A 158 0.58 20.96 -9.72
CA ALA A 158 1.96 20.56 -9.93
C ALA A 158 2.00 19.19 -10.63
N PRO A 159 2.79 19.01 -11.69
CA PRO A 159 2.76 17.78 -12.48
C PRO A 159 3.24 16.54 -11.70
N GLU A 160 3.99 16.73 -10.61
CA GLU A 160 4.43 15.68 -9.68
C GLU A 160 3.30 15.13 -8.79
N GLY A 161 2.12 15.74 -8.80
CA GLY A 161 0.94 15.24 -8.08
C GLY A 161 0.72 15.81 -6.67
N TYR A 162 1.70 16.52 -6.11
CA TYR A 162 1.65 17.04 -4.73
C TYR A 162 0.88 18.34 -4.55
N LEU A 163 0.21 18.88 -5.57
CA LEU A 163 -0.74 19.99 -5.42
C LEU A 163 -2.13 19.57 -5.96
N PRO A 164 -2.78 18.57 -5.34
CA PRO A 164 -4.00 17.97 -5.87
C PRO A 164 -5.15 18.98 -5.92
N GLN A 165 -6.02 18.83 -6.93
CA GLN A 165 -7.24 19.63 -7.07
C GLN A 165 -8.48 18.76 -7.22
N ASN A 166 -8.58 17.92 -8.25
CA ASN A 166 -9.72 17.01 -8.42
C ASN A 166 -9.33 15.59 -8.04
N LEU A 167 -9.63 15.20 -6.79
CA LEU A 167 -9.25 13.91 -6.22
C LEU A 167 -9.83 12.71 -6.98
N TYR A 168 -11.01 12.86 -7.60
CA TYR A 168 -11.67 11.80 -8.37
C TYR A 168 -11.23 11.73 -9.84
N SER A 169 -10.48 12.71 -10.34
CA SER A 169 -9.87 12.62 -11.66
C SER A 169 -8.52 11.94 -11.56
N LEU A 170 -8.37 10.74 -12.14
CA LEU A 170 -7.11 10.01 -12.17
C LEU A 170 -6.37 10.14 -13.51
N ASN A 171 -6.77 11.14 -14.31
CA ASN A 171 -5.97 11.61 -15.43
C ASN A 171 -4.95 12.60 -14.88
N SER A 172 -3.71 12.14 -14.73
CA SER A 172 -2.58 12.91 -14.19
C SER A 172 -1.43 12.96 -15.20
N SER A 173 -0.37 13.70 -14.86
CA SER A 173 0.84 13.77 -15.70
C SER A 173 1.53 12.41 -15.90
N TYR A 174 1.26 11.44 -15.03
CA TYR A 174 1.79 10.07 -15.12
C TYR A 174 1.06 9.20 -16.15
N GLY A 175 -0.15 9.61 -16.56
CA GLY A 175 -1.00 8.94 -17.54
C GLY A 175 -2.48 8.97 -17.19
N SER A 176 -3.29 8.37 -18.07
CA SER A 176 -4.75 8.28 -17.92
C SER A 176 -5.19 7.28 -16.85
N GLU A 177 -6.43 7.46 -16.38
CA GLU A 177 -7.09 6.50 -15.47
C GLU A 177 -7.12 5.07 -16.03
N HIS A 178 -7.30 4.93 -17.35
CA HIS A 178 -7.30 3.62 -18.01
C HIS A 178 -5.94 2.93 -17.92
N GLN A 179 -4.85 3.67 -18.17
CA GLN A 179 -3.48 3.15 -18.01
C GLN A 179 -3.20 2.79 -16.54
N LEU A 180 -3.64 3.61 -15.59
CA LEU A 180 -3.49 3.31 -14.17
C LEU A 180 -4.22 2.01 -13.81
N LYS A 181 -5.48 1.84 -14.22
CA LYS A 181 -6.23 0.60 -13.98
C LYS A 181 -5.57 -0.63 -14.61
N ALA A 182 -5.00 -0.50 -15.80
CA ALA A 182 -4.24 -1.57 -16.44
C ALA A 182 -3.00 -1.96 -15.62
N LEU A 183 -2.22 -0.96 -15.17
CA LEU A 183 -1.09 -1.15 -14.27
C LEU A 183 -1.51 -1.88 -12.98
N LEU A 184 -2.54 -1.41 -12.29
CA LEU A 184 -3.02 -1.99 -11.04
C LEU A 184 -3.48 -3.45 -11.22
N ASN A 185 -4.18 -3.76 -12.32
CA ASN A 185 -4.58 -5.13 -12.62
C ASN A 185 -3.37 -6.04 -12.87
N LYS A 186 -2.34 -5.54 -13.56
CA LYS A 186 -1.11 -6.28 -13.78
C LYS A 186 -0.35 -6.51 -12.48
N MET A 187 -0.22 -5.50 -11.64
CA MET A 187 0.39 -5.60 -10.31
C MET A 187 -0.30 -6.68 -9.46
N LYS A 188 -1.65 -6.67 -9.44
CA LYS A 188 -2.45 -7.71 -8.77
C LYS A 188 -2.14 -9.12 -9.31
N THR A 189 -2.05 -9.28 -10.62
CA THR A 189 -1.74 -10.57 -11.28
C THR A 189 -0.36 -11.11 -10.86
N TYR A 190 0.62 -10.21 -10.71
CA TYR A 190 1.97 -10.55 -10.28
C TYR A 190 2.17 -10.53 -8.75
N LYS A 191 1.08 -10.35 -7.99
CA LYS A 191 1.08 -10.31 -6.51
C LYS A 191 1.98 -9.21 -5.92
N VAL A 192 2.14 -8.10 -6.63
CA VAL A 192 2.76 -6.87 -6.12
C VAL A 192 1.64 -5.94 -5.72
N ARG A 193 1.58 -5.53 -4.45
CA ARG A 193 0.55 -4.59 -4.00
C ARG A 193 0.84 -3.20 -4.51
N ALA A 194 -0.19 -2.49 -4.95
CA ALA A 194 -0.07 -1.09 -5.33
C ALA A 194 -0.36 -0.19 -4.14
N MET A 195 0.59 0.68 -3.82
CA MET A 195 0.49 1.68 -2.76
C MET A 195 0.22 3.05 -3.37
N ALA A 196 -0.91 3.67 -3.01
CA ALA A 196 -1.22 5.03 -3.44
C ALA A 196 -0.54 6.05 -2.53
N ASP A 197 0.05 7.09 -3.13
CA ASP A 197 0.43 8.29 -2.40
C ASP A 197 -0.79 9.19 -2.14
N ILE A 198 -1.08 9.44 -0.86
CA ILE A 198 -2.29 10.10 -0.38
C ILE A 198 -1.93 11.50 0.10
N VAL A 199 -2.17 12.48 -0.77
CA VAL A 199 -1.96 13.92 -0.51
C VAL A 199 -3.28 14.56 -0.08
N ILE A 200 -3.44 14.74 1.24
CA ILE A 200 -4.68 15.27 1.83
C ILE A 200 -4.48 16.37 2.86
N ASN A 201 -3.24 16.75 3.19
CA ASN A 201 -2.98 17.91 4.06
C ASN A 201 -3.48 19.22 3.43
N HIS A 202 -3.29 19.36 2.12
CA HIS A 202 -3.56 20.56 1.37
C HIS A 202 -4.19 20.20 0.02
N ARG A 203 -4.93 21.15 -0.56
CA ARG A 203 -5.64 20.96 -1.84
C ARG A 203 -5.88 22.32 -2.49
N VAL A 204 -5.61 22.45 -3.78
CA VAL A 204 -5.77 23.70 -4.52
C VAL A 204 -7.24 23.91 -4.90
N GLY A 205 -7.79 25.08 -4.58
CA GLY A 205 -9.16 25.45 -4.99
C GLY A 205 -9.28 25.75 -6.48
N THR A 206 -10.49 25.71 -7.02
CA THR A 206 -10.83 26.08 -8.40
C THR A 206 -11.25 27.53 -8.52
N THR A 207 -11.77 28.12 -7.43
CA THR A 207 -12.28 29.50 -7.39
C THR A 207 -11.82 30.23 -6.15
N GLN A 208 -11.79 31.55 -6.24
CA GLN A 208 -11.44 32.40 -5.10
C GLN A 208 -12.62 32.54 -4.14
N GLY A 209 -12.37 32.35 -2.86
CA GLY A 209 -13.32 32.63 -1.79
C GLY A 209 -12.84 33.75 -0.87
N HIS A 210 -13.11 33.63 0.42
CA HIS A 210 -12.67 34.59 1.43
C HIS A 210 -11.16 34.89 1.34
N GLY A 211 -10.79 36.17 1.46
CA GLY A 211 -9.40 36.62 1.41
C GLY A 211 -8.74 36.60 0.03
N GLY A 212 -9.49 36.33 -1.06
CA GLY A 212 -8.96 36.30 -2.43
C GLY A 212 -8.10 35.06 -2.73
N MET A 213 -8.10 34.07 -1.84
CA MET A 213 -7.37 32.81 -1.99
C MET A 213 -8.18 31.80 -2.80
N TYR A 214 -7.52 30.95 -3.59
CA TYR A 214 -8.14 29.80 -4.27
C TYR A 214 -8.46 28.69 -3.26
N ASN A 215 -9.51 28.90 -2.45
CA ASN A 215 -9.91 28.07 -1.30
C ASN A 215 -11.34 27.53 -1.41
N ARG A 216 -11.97 27.64 -2.58
CA ARG A 216 -13.24 27.02 -2.93
C ARG A 216 -13.03 26.01 -4.05
N TYR A 217 -13.81 24.94 -4.06
CA TYR A 217 -13.64 23.80 -4.98
C TYR A 217 -14.85 23.65 -5.91
N ASP A 218 -15.40 24.78 -6.36
CA ASP A 218 -16.58 24.85 -7.21
C ASP A 218 -16.37 24.09 -8.55
N GLY A 219 -17.41 23.40 -9.04
CA GLY A 219 -17.42 22.76 -10.36
C GLY A 219 -16.69 21.41 -10.46
N ILE A 220 -16.14 20.89 -9.37
CA ILE A 220 -15.49 19.57 -9.31
C ILE A 220 -16.06 18.71 -8.18
N PRO A 221 -15.87 17.37 -8.21
CA PRO A 221 -16.20 16.51 -7.09
C PRO A 221 -15.56 16.99 -5.78
N LEU A 222 -16.29 16.81 -4.68
CA LEU A 222 -15.97 17.37 -3.37
C LEU A 222 -15.92 18.91 -3.44
N ALA A 223 -17.04 19.51 -3.86
CA ALA A 223 -17.24 20.95 -4.03
C ALA A 223 -17.35 21.66 -2.67
N TRP A 224 -16.27 21.60 -1.90
CA TRP A 224 -16.16 22.26 -0.62
C TRP A 224 -16.07 23.78 -0.79
N ASP A 225 -16.54 24.49 0.23
CA ASP A 225 -16.34 25.92 0.38
C ASP A 225 -15.17 26.20 1.36
N GLU A 226 -15.02 27.47 1.73
CA GLU A 226 -13.91 27.89 2.60
C GLU A 226 -13.93 27.24 4.00
N HIS A 227 -15.03 26.61 4.45
CA HIS A 227 -15.09 25.92 5.74
C HIS A 227 -14.30 24.61 5.75
N ALA A 228 -13.98 24.05 4.59
CA ALA A 228 -13.07 22.90 4.48
C ALA A 228 -11.60 23.28 4.60
N VAL A 229 -11.29 24.58 4.65
CA VAL A 229 -9.92 25.10 4.71
C VAL A 229 -9.67 25.69 6.10
N THR A 230 -8.48 25.43 6.63
CA THR A 230 -8.07 25.91 7.95
C THR A 230 -7.99 27.44 8.00
N SER A 231 -8.36 28.03 9.14
CA SER A 231 -8.33 29.49 9.32
C SER A 231 -6.94 30.10 9.17
N CYS A 232 -5.89 29.33 9.48
CA CYS A 232 -4.50 29.78 9.38
C CYS A 232 -3.93 29.76 7.96
N THR A 233 -4.68 29.25 6.97
CA THR A 233 -4.27 29.20 5.56
C THR A 233 -5.31 29.81 4.63
N GLY A 234 -6.09 30.76 5.16
CA GLY A 234 -7.05 31.55 4.38
C GLY A 234 -8.45 30.96 4.29
N GLY A 235 -8.80 29.94 5.08
CA GLY A 235 -10.15 29.39 5.17
C GLY A 235 -11.01 29.96 6.29
N LYS A 236 -12.21 29.38 6.46
CA LYS A 236 -13.17 29.65 7.54
C LYS A 236 -13.33 28.49 8.52
N GLY A 237 -12.61 27.38 8.31
CA GLY A 237 -12.58 26.25 9.22
C GLY A 237 -11.79 26.54 10.50
N CYS A 238 -11.52 25.50 11.28
CA CYS A 238 -10.69 25.57 12.47
C CYS A 238 -9.21 25.81 12.15
N LYS A 239 -8.42 26.09 13.19
CA LYS A 239 -6.96 26.11 13.07
C LYS A 239 -6.44 24.72 12.67
N SER A 240 -5.33 24.68 11.93
CA SER A 240 -4.67 23.41 11.58
C SER A 240 -4.36 22.59 12.83
N THR A 241 -4.44 21.26 12.68
CA THR A 241 -4.12 20.30 13.74
C THR A 241 -2.69 19.77 13.67
N GLY A 242 -1.92 20.24 12.70
CA GLY A 242 -0.50 19.98 12.52
C GLY A 242 0.17 21.15 11.79
N ASP A 243 1.28 20.88 11.13
CA ASP A 243 2.04 21.93 10.45
C ASP A 243 1.38 22.40 9.16
N ASN A 244 1.62 23.65 8.79
CA ASN A 244 1.07 24.21 7.56
C ASN A 244 2.03 23.97 6.40
N PHE A 245 1.51 23.45 5.30
CA PHE A 245 2.17 23.51 4.01
C PHE A 245 1.93 24.90 3.41
N HIS A 246 2.99 25.69 3.26
CA HIS A 246 2.86 27.09 2.86
C HIS A 246 2.56 27.24 1.36
N GLY A 247 1.86 28.32 0.99
CA GLY A 247 1.58 28.67 -0.40
C GLY A 247 0.25 28.16 -0.96
N VAL A 248 -0.42 27.22 -0.28
CA VAL A 248 -1.73 26.68 -0.71
C VAL A 248 -2.68 26.42 0.48
N PRO A 249 -4.00 26.31 0.25
CA PRO A 249 -4.98 26.03 1.30
C PRO A 249 -4.73 24.67 1.98
N ASN A 250 -4.68 24.66 3.31
CA ASN A 250 -4.58 23.44 4.11
C ASN A 250 -5.97 23.01 4.59
N ILE A 251 -6.26 21.72 4.51
CA ILE A 251 -7.57 21.15 4.75
C ILE A 251 -7.86 21.01 6.25
N ASP A 252 -9.05 21.44 6.67
CA ASP A 252 -9.52 21.32 8.03
C ASP A 252 -10.12 19.93 8.29
N HIS A 253 -9.27 18.98 8.69
CA HIS A 253 -9.69 17.64 9.08
C HIS A 253 -10.56 17.59 10.34
N THR A 254 -10.75 18.69 11.08
CA THR A 254 -11.70 18.71 12.22
C THR A 254 -13.15 18.63 11.75
N GLN A 255 -13.44 19.12 10.53
CA GLN A 255 -14.77 19.09 9.95
C GLN A 255 -15.23 17.68 9.63
N GLN A 256 -16.43 17.32 10.07
CA GLN A 256 -16.99 15.99 9.84
C GLN A 256 -17.24 15.72 8.35
N PHE A 257 -17.72 16.72 7.60
CA PHE A 257 -18.01 16.55 6.18
C PHE A 257 -16.73 16.30 5.36
N VAL A 258 -15.63 17.00 5.68
CA VAL A 258 -14.30 16.77 5.09
C VAL A 258 -13.85 15.33 5.32
N ARG A 259 -13.91 14.85 6.57
CA ARG A 259 -13.50 13.47 6.89
C ARG A 259 -14.35 12.41 6.22
N LYS A 260 -15.67 12.62 6.16
CA LYS A 260 -16.61 11.74 5.44
C LYS A 260 -16.24 11.63 3.97
N ASP A 261 -15.97 12.75 3.32
CA ASP A 261 -15.67 12.83 1.90
C ASP A 261 -14.31 12.22 1.55
N ILE A 262 -13.27 12.52 2.33
CA ILE A 262 -11.94 11.88 2.19
C ILE A 262 -12.06 10.36 2.39
N THR A 263 -12.82 9.93 3.40
CA THR A 263 -13.07 8.50 3.66
C THR A 263 -13.73 7.82 2.46
N ASN A 264 -14.71 8.46 1.84
CA ASN A 264 -15.38 7.91 0.65
C ASN A 264 -14.41 7.81 -0.53
N TRP A 265 -13.57 8.81 -0.74
CA TRP A 265 -12.55 8.80 -1.78
C TRP A 265 -11.50 7.71 -1.55
N LEU A 266 -11.00 7.53 -0.33
CA LEU A 266 -10.05 6.45 -0.01
C LEU A 266 -10.68 5.06 -0.20
N ARG A 267 -11.95 4.88 0.17
CA ARG A 267 -12.69 3.64 -0.12
C ARG A 267 -12.84 3.40 -1.60
N TRP A 268 -13.07 4.46 -2.39
CA TRP A 268 -13.15 4.35 -3.85
C TRP A 268 -11.79 3.97 -4.46
N LEU A 269 -10.68 4.61 -4.04
CA LEU A 269 -9.34 4.21 -4.47
C LEU A 269 -9.05 2.73 -4.18
N ARG A 270 -9.46 2.26 -3.00
CA ARG A 270 -9.22 0.88 -2.61
C ARG A 270 -10.14 -0.13 -3.30
N ASN A 271 -11.44 0.07 -3.18
CA ASN A 271 -12.45 -0.93 -3.54
C ASN A 271 -12.86 -0.86 -5.01
N THR A 272 -12.68 0.30 -5.66
CA THR A 272 -13.09 0.52 -7.05
C THR A 272 -11.90 0.64 -7.99
N ILE A 273 -10.87 1.38 -7.61
CA ILE A 273 -9.69 1.59 -8.47
C ILE A 273 -8.68 0.45 -8.36
N GLY A 274 -8.53 -0.13 -7.16
CA GLY A 274 -7.73 -1.34 -6.95
C GLY A 274 -6.39 -1.11 -6.26
N PHE A 275 -6.17 0.06 -5.67
CA PHE A 275 -5.05 0.25 -4.74
C PHE A 275 -5.24 -0.62 -3.49
N GLN A 276 -4.14 -1.10 -2.93
CA GLN A 276 -4.16 -2.02 -1.78
C GLN A 276 -3.58 -1.39 -0.51
N ASP A 277 -2.56 -0.56 -0.68
CA ASP A 277 -1.78 0.06 0.40
C ASP A 277 -1.85 1.59 0.28
N PHE A 278 -1.56 2.33 1.36
CA PHE A 278 -1.52 3.81 1.36
C PHE A 278 -0.23 4.37 1.97
N ARG A 279 0.39 5.33 1.27
CA ARG A 279 1.41 6.23 1.82
C ARG A 279 0.78 7.58 2.11
N PHE A 280 0.77 8.02 3.36
CA PHE A 280 0.24 9.32 3.75
C PHE A 280 1.33 10.39 3.64
N ASP A 281 1.13 11.31 2.70
CA ASP A 281 1.99 12.47 2.45
C ASP A 281 1.92 13.48 3.60
N PHE A 282 3.06 14.13 3.86
CA PHE A 282 3.19 15.24 4.81
C PHE A 282 2.39 14.98 6.10
N ALA A 283 2.60 13.81 6.70
CA ALA A 283 1.71 13.26 7.73
C ALA A 283 1.78 14.01 9.07
N ARG A 284 2.73 14.96 9.20
CA ARG A 284 2.83 15.94 10.29
C ARG A 284 1.87 17.13 10.13
N GLY A 285 1.27 17.32 8.96
CA GLY A 285 0.39 18.46 8.67
C GLY A 285 -0.99 18.38 9.33
N TYR A 286 -1.38 17.18 9.78
CA TYR A 286 -2.68 16.92 10.41
C TYR A 286 -2.56 15.86 11.50
N SER A 287 -3.51 15.88 12.44
CA SER A 287 -3.45 14.98 13.60
C SER A 287 -3.49 13.50 13.19
N PRO A 288 -2.62 12.63 13.76
CA PRO A 288 -2.57 11.21 13.42
C PRO A 288 -3.87 10.45 13.74
N LYS A 289 -4.73 10.99 14.60
CA LYS A 289 -6.06 10.41 14.87
C LYS A 289 -6.96 10.38 13.61
N TYR A 290 -6.74 11.28 12.66
CA TYR A 290 -7.49 11.28 11.39
C TYR A 290 -6.94 10.22 10.45
N VAL A 291 -5.62 10.02 10.42
CA VAL A 291 -5.00 8.87 9.73
C VAL A 291 -5.58 7.55 10.25
N LYS A 292 -5.73 7.42 11.58
CA LYS A 292 -6.43 6.27 12.19
C LYS A 292 -7.83 6.08 11.61
N GLU A 293 -8.66 7.13 11.65
CA GLU A 293 -10.04 7.10 11.14
C GLU A 293 -10.09 6.68 9.66
N TYR A 294 -9.18 7.21 8.85
CA TYR A 294 -9.07 6.86 7.43
C TYR A 294 -8.66 5.41 7.19
N ILE A 295 -7.69 4.90 7.96
CA ILE A 295 -7.26 3.50 7.88
C ILE A 295 -8.38 2.57 8.36
N GLU A 296 -9.06 2.86 9.46
CA GLU A 296 -10.18 2.05 9.96
C GLU A 296 -11.32 1.98 8.93
N ALA A 297 -11.56 3.09 8.23
CA ALA A 297 -12.66 3.20 7.29
C ALA A 297 -12.37 2.61 5.91
N ALA A 298 -11.17 2.82 5.36
CA ALA A 298 -10.77 2.30 4.05
C ALA A 298 -10.08 0.93 4.13
N LYS A 299 -9.50 0.59 5.28
CA LYS A 299 -8.86 -0.69 5.63
C LYS A 299 -7.65 -1.11 4.78
N PRO A 300 -6.78 -0.23 4.24
CA PRO A 300 -5.65 -0.63 3.38
C PRO A 300 -4.83 -1.78 4.01
N ILE A 301 -4.27 -2.69 3.20
CA ILE A 301 -3.52 -3.86 3.70
C ILE A 301 -2.25 -3.43 4.45
N PHE A 302 -1.61 -2.37 3.96
CA PHE A 302 -0.48 -1.71 4.60
C PHE A 302 -0.63 -0.20 4.53
N SER A 303 -0.13 0.49 5.56
CA SER A 303 -0.04 1.95 5.55
C SER A 303 1.27 2.45 6.13
N VAL A 304 1.83 3.49 5.53
CA VAL A 304 3.02 4.20 6.01
C VAL A 304 2.78 5.72 5.95
N GLY A 305 3.18 6.45 6.98
CA GLY A 305 3.18 7.91 6.96
C GLY A 305 4.56 8.51 6.79
N GLU A 306 4.62 9.62 6.07
CA GLU A 306 5.78 10.50 6.05
C GLU A 306 5.71 11.51 7.21
N TYR A 307 6.19 11.11 8.37
CA TYR A 307 6.44 12.04 9.48
C TYR A 307 7.90 12.51 9.42
N TRP A 308 8.16 13.49 8.56
CA TRP A 308 9.50 14.06 8.40
C TRP A 308 9.68 15.30 9.28
N ASP A 309 10.50 15.18 10.31
CA ASP A 309 10.88 16.31 11.14
C ASP A 309 12.37 16.62 11.11
N SER A 310 12.70 17.87 11.45
CA SER A 310 14.08 18.29 11.61
C SER A 310 14.71 17.56 12.80
N CYS A 311 15.92 17.09 12.59
CA CYS A 311 16.73 16.52 13.65
C CYS A 311 18.18 16.91 13.44
N ASN A 312 18.84 17.25 14.54
CA ASN A 312 20.27 17.43 14.55
C ASN A 312 20.91 16.06 14.84
N TYR A 313 21.39 15.42 13.79
CA TYR A 313 22.04 14.10 13.85
C TYR A 313 23.48 14.16 14.42
N ARG A 314 23.89 15.29 14.99
CA ARG A 314 25.14 15.45 15.74
C ARG A 314 24.88 15.17 17.23
N GLY A 315 25.10 13.92 17.64
CA GLY A 315 25.02 13.48 19.04
C GLY A 315 23.84 12.54 19.34
N SER A 316 24.01 11.66 20.34
CA SER A 316 23.07 10.56 20.64
C SER A 316 21.75 11.02 21.27
N TYR A 317 21.74 12.07 22.09
CA TYR A 317 20.54 12.50 22.83
C TYR A 317 19.46 13.13 21.93
N LEU A 318 19.88 13.76 20.82
CA LEU A 318 18.98 14.45 19.90
C LEU A 318 18.23 13.46 19.00
N VAL A 319 18.85 12.31 18.72
CA VAL A 319 18.30 11.20 17.95
C VAL A 319 17.09 10.58 18.64
N ASP A 320 17.16 10.35 19.96
CA ASP A 320 16.05 9.75 20.74
C ASP A 320 14.79 10.61 20.67
N SER A 321 14.95 11.92 20.77
CA SER A 321 13.81 12.85 20.63
C SER A 321 13.15 12.73 19.26
N HIS A 322 13.92 12.52 18.19
CA HIS A 322 13.40 12.42 16.83
C HIS A 322 12.65 11.11 16.60
N ARG A 323 13.25 9.95 16.95
CA ARG A 323 12.53 8.66 16.88
C ARG A 323 11.31 8.63 17.79
N GLN A 324 11.34 9.30 18.95
CA GLN A 324 10.17 9.40 19.83
C GLN A 324 9.01 10.16 19.18
N ARG A 325 9.26 11.26 18.45
CA ARG A 325 8.19 11.99 17.75
C ARG A 325 7.53 11.13 16.67
N ILE A 326 8.32 10.35 15.94
CA ILE A 326 7.79 9.38 14.97
C ILE A 326 6.96 8.29 15.68
N ILE A 327 7.43 7.75 16.82
CA ILE A 327 6.65 6.79 17.61
C ILE A 327 5.34 7.39 18.10
N ASN A 328 5.35 8.61 18.63
CA ASN A 328 4.15 9.29 19.09
C ASN A 328 3.14 9.46 17.95
N TRP A 329 3.60 9.75 16.73
CA TRP A 329 2.74 9.79 15.56
C TRP A 329 2.16 8.40 15.25
N ILE A 330 2.99 7.35 15.23
CA ILE A 330 2.55 5.96 15.03
C ILE A 330 1.48 5.57 16.06
N ASP A 331 1.71 5.84 17.35
CA ASP A 331 0.75 5.59 18.42
C ASP A 331 -0.54 6.36 18.23
N GLY A 332 -0.44 7.63 17.80
CA GLY A 332 -1.58 8.48 17.46
C GLY A 332 -2.44 7.93 16.32
N THR A 333 -1.88 7.11 15.42
CA THR A 333 -2.64 6.39 14.39
C THR A 333 -3.39 5.16 14.92
N GLY A 334 -3.40 4.94 16.25
CA GLY A 334 -3.87 3.69 16.84
C GLY A 334 -2.95 2.52 16.51
N GLN A 335 -1.68 2.80 16.23
CA GLN A 335 -0.67 1.82 15.81
C GLN A 335 -1.02 1.12 14.48
N LEU A 336 -1.95 1.65 13.71
CA LEU A 336 -2.40 1.05 12.45
C LEU A 336 -1.49 1.38 11.27
N SER A 337 -0.74 2.49 11.35
CA SER A 337 0.25 2.87 10.34
C SER A 337 1.67 2.56 10.80
N ALA A 338 2.54 2.18 9.87
CA ALA A 338 3.98 2.35 10.00
C ALA A 338 4.37 3.82 9.69
N ALA A 339 5.64 4.16 9.89
CA ALA A 339 6.19 5.44 9.45
C ALA A 339 7.56 5.24 8.79
N PHE A 340 7.93 6.16 7.89
CA PHE A 340 9.28 6.21 7.36
C PHE A 340 10.29 6.52 8.49
N ASP A 341 11.34 5.71 8.58
CA ASP A 341 12.38 5.84 9.59
C ASP A 341 13.42 6.90 9.17
N PHE A 342 12.98 8.16 9.16
CA PHE A 342 13.85 9.31 8.92
C PHE A 342 15.03 9.37 9.90
N THR A 343 14.86 8.82 11.11
CA THR A 343 15.94 8.72 12.09
C THR A 343 17.06 7.82 11.58
N THR A 344 16.74 6.61 11.11
CA THR A 344 17.73 5.71 10.49
C THR A 344 18.34 6.34 9.25
N LYS A 345 17.53 6.94 8.36
CA LYS A 345 18.03 7.63 7.15
C LYS A 345 19.13 8.65 7.49
N GLY A 346 18.87 9.55 8.43
CA GLY A 346 19.83 10.59 8.80
C GLY A 346 21.10 10.06 9.46
N ILE A 347 20.95 9.09 10.36
CA ILE A 347 22.11 8.54 11.07
C ILE A 347 22.97 7.71 10.13
N LEU A 348 22.36 6.85 9.32
CA LEU A 348 23.07 5.97 8.39
C LEU A 348 23.86 6.79 7.37
N GLN A 349 23.27 7.88 6.88
CA GLN A 349 23.92 8.81 5.96
C GLN A 349 25.19 9.44 6.53
N GLU A 350 25.22 9.82 7.81
CA GLU A 350 26.45 10.32 8.45
C GLU A 350 27.39 9.17 8.85
N ALA A 351 26.84 8.04 9.29
CA ALA A 351 27.62 6.88 9.73
C ALA A 351 28.54 6.32 8.65
N VAL A 352 28.06 6.23 7.40
CA VAL A 352 28.87 5.68 6.30
C VAL A 352 30.09 6.55 5.95
N LYS A 353 30.16 7.79 6.41
CA LYS A 353 31.29 8.72 6.21
C LYS A 353 32.45 8.50 7.19
N GLY A 354 32.63 7.26 7.65
CA GLY A 354 33.67 6.90 8.63
C GLY A 354 33.25 7.08 10.09
N GLU A 355 31.95 7.12 10.37
CA GLU A 355 31.40 7.25 11.72
C GLU A 355 30.43 6.09 12.04
N LEU A 356 30.78 4.87 11.63
CA LEU A 356 29.92 3.68 11.76
C LEU A 356 29.60 3.31 13.21
N TRP A 357 30.35 3.83 14.18
CA TRP A 357 30.03 3.77 15.61
C TRP A 357 28.65 4.37 15.95
N ARG A 358 28.13 5.27 15.11
CA ARG A 358 26.79 5.87 15.27
C ARG A 358 25.66 4.85 15.17
N LEU A 359 25.88 3.70 14.52
CA LEU A 359 24.86 2.67 14.28
C LEU A 359 24.57 1.80 15.51
N ARG A 360 25.08 2.17 16.69
CA ARG A 360 24.75 1.55 17.97
C ARG A 360 24.40 2.62 19.00
N ASP A 361 23.19 2.56 19.54
CA ASP A 361 22.76 3.42 20.64
C ASP A 361 23.38 2.96 21.99
N PRO A 362 23.28 3.77 23.06
CA PRO A 362 23.85 3.42 24.37
C PRO A 362 23.30 2.13 24.98
N GLN A 363 22.15 1.63 24.50
CA GLN A 363 21.54 0.37 24.93
C GLN A 363 21.93 -0.81 24.03
N GLY A 364 22.84 -0.60 23.06
CA GLY A 364 23.33 -1.63 22.16
C GLY A 364 22.38 -1.95 20.99
N LYS A 365 21.39 -1.10 20.72
CA LYS A 365 20.39 -1.30 19.66
C LYS A 365 20.65 -0.38 18.47
N PRO A 366 20.02 -0.64 17.31
CA PRO A 366 19.98 0.33 16.22
C PRO A 366 19.42 1.68 16.69
N PRO A 367 19.97 2.81 16.24
CA PRO A 367 19.66 4.11 16.82
C PRO A 367 18.38 4.76 16.25
N GLY A 368 17.81 4.24 15.15
CA GLY A 368 16.59 4.78 14.56
C GLY A 368 15.30 4.24 15.19
N VAL A 369 14.16 4.48 14.52
CA VAL A 369 12.85 3.94 14.93
C VAL A 369 12.90 2.41 14.96
N MET A 370 13.67 1.79 14.06
CA MET A 370 13.87 0.35 14.04
C MET A 370 14.47 -0.23 15.34
N GLY A 371 15.19 0.56 16.14
CA GLY A 371 15.70 0.10 17.44
C GLY A 371 14.64 -0.04 18.51
N TRP A 372 13.52 0.68 18.36
CA TRP A 372 12.43 0.74 19.34
C TRP A 372 11.20 -0.02 18.87
N TRP A 373 10.82 0.15 17.60
CA TRP A 373 9.62 -0.45 17.03
C TRP A 373 9.82 -0.90 15.58
N PRO A 374 10.64 -1.94 15.35
CA PRO A 374 11.04 -2.32 13.98
C PRO A 374 9.86 -2.78 13.12
N SER A 375 8.79 -3.33 13.70
CA SER A 375 7.57 -3.63 12.94
C SER A 375 6.82 -2.42 12.39
N ARG A 376 7.17 -1.19 12.80
CA ARG A 376 6.54 0.06 12.35
C ARG A 376 7.54 0.99 11.66
N ALA A 377 8.77 0.54 11.45
CA ALA A 377 9.83 1.32 10.83
C ALA A 377 9.98 0.92 9.35
N VAL A 378 9.63 1.83 8.44
CA VAL A 378 9.95 1.69 7.02
C VAL A 378 11.30 2.36 6.75
N THR A 379 12.35 1.55 6.57
CA THR A 379 13.72 2.04 6.36
C THR A 379 13.97 2.31 4.89
N PHE A 380 14.73 3.35 4.56
CA PHE A 380 15.00 3.75 3.18
C PHE A 380 16.33 4.50 3.10
N LEU A 381 16.92 4.58 1.90
CA LEU A 381 18.14 5.38 1.67
C LEU A 381 17.85 6.73 1.05
N ASP A 382 16.98 6.80 0.06
CA ASP A 382 16.49 8.04 -0.51
C ASP A 382 15.05 7.86 -0.97
N ASN A 383 14.35 8.99 -1.13
CA ASN A 383 13.07 9.07 -1.80
C ASN A 383 13.14 10.15 -2.90
N HIS A 384 11.98 10.55 -3.43
CA HIS A 384 11.91 11.56 -4.49
C HIS A 384 12.25 12.98 -4.01
N ASP A 385 12.26 13.25 -2.70
CA ASP A 385 12.65 14.53 -2.10
C ASP A 385 14.11 14.55 -1.69
N THR A 386 14.54 13.53 -0.93
CA THR A 386 15.90 13.48 -0.38
C THR A 386 16.92 13.24 -1.48
N GLY A 387 16.59 12.37 -2.44
CA GLY A 387 17.40 12.09 -3.62
C GLY A 387 16.78 12.68 -4.88
N SER A 388 16.87 11.94 -5.99
CA SER A 388 16.38 12.38 -7.31
C SER A 388 16.94 13.76 -7.71
N THR A 389 16.19 14.51 -8.53
CA THR A 389 16.55 15.87 -8.95
C THR A 389 16.26 16.94 -7.91
N GLN A 390 15.45 16.66 -6.88
CA GLN A 390 15.27 17.58 -5.74
C GLN A 390 16.51 17.63 -4.85
N ALA A 391 17.10 16.46 -4.57
CA ALA A 391 18.34 16.30 -3.83
C ALA A 391 18.38 17.10 -2.51
N HIS A 392 17.26 17.16 -1.78
CA HIS A 392 17.19 17.91 -0.53
C HIS A 392 18.12 17.34 0.55
N TRP A 393 18.36 16.02 0.52
CA TRP A 393 19.16 15.34 1.52
C TRP A 393 19.71 13.98 1.02
N PRO A 394 20.54 13.96 -0.03
CA PRO A 394 20.88 12.75 -0.75
C PRO A 394 21.82 11.86 0.07
N PHE A 395 21.62 10.54 -0.03
CA PHE A 395 22.57 9.58 0.54
C PHE A 395 23.91 9.65 -0.21
N PRO A 396 25.06 9.47 0.47
CA PRO A 396 26.37 9.49 -0.18
C PRO A 396 26.46 8.41 -1.27
N SER A 397 26.60 8.84 -2.53
CA SER A 397 26.45 7.97 -3.71
C SER A 397 27.46 6.82 -3.74
N ASN A 398 28.69 7.04 -3.28
CA ASN A 398 29.75 6.04 -3.16
C ASN A 398 29.54 5.02 -2.02
N HIS A 399 28.51 5.22 -1.19
CA HIS A 399 28.19 4.37 -0.03
C HIS A 399 26.81 3.68 -0.16
N ILE A 400 26.15 3.75 -1.32
CA ILE A 400 24.80 3.21 -1.52
C ILE A 400 24.69 1.72 -1.17
N MET A 401 25.70 0.91 -1.52
CA MET A 401 25.66 -0.51 -1.20
C MET A 401 25.88 -0.81 0.28
N GLU A 402 26.61 0.02 1.03
CA GLU A 402 26.66 -0.09 2.49
C GLU A 402 25.28 0.20 3.10
N GLY A 403 24.61 1.24 2.59
CA GLY A 403 23.25 1.58 2.98
C GLY A 403 22.25 0.45 2.71
N TYR A 404 22.25 -0.11 1.49
CA TYR A 404 21.31 -1.17 1.13
C TYR A 404 21.61 -2.47 1.86
N THR A 405 22.89 -2.80 2.07
CA THR A 405 23.27 -3.94 2.89
C THR A 405 22.71 -3.78 4.31
N TYR A 406 22.76 -2.59 4.89
CA TYR A 406 22.17 -2.31 6.20
C TYR A 406 20.65 -2.53 6.17
N ILE A 407 19.89 -1.76 5.38
CA ILE A 407 18.42 -1.79 5.47
C ILE A 407 17.79 -3.12 5.00
N LEU A 408 18.41 -3.83 4.04
CA LEU A 408 17.86 -5.09 3.52
C LEU A 408 18.19 -6.30 4.42
N THR A 409 19.27 -6.25 5.21
CA THR A 409 19.59 -7.35 6.15
C THR A 409 18.98 -7.15 7.53
N HIS A 410 18.66 -5.92 7.93
CA HIS A 410 18.22 -5.59 9.28
C HIS A 410 16.71 -5.75 9.52
N PRO A 411 16.24 -5.66 10.78
CA PRO A 411 14.82 -5.49 11.09
C PRO A 411 14.25 -4.20 10.46
N GLY A 412 12.94 -3.98 10.56
CA GLY A 412 12.27 -2.95 9.76
C GLY A 412 11.76 -3.48 8.42
N ILE A 413 11.09 -2.59 7.69
CA ILE A 413 10.49 -2.84 6.38
C ILE A 413 11.26 -2.01 5.36
N PRO A 414 12.21 -2.59 4.60
CA PRO A 414 13.04 -1.82 3.69
C PRO A 414 12.25 -1.32 2.48
N ALA A 415 12.49 -0.07 2.10
CA ALA A 415 12.04 0.55 0.87
C ALA A 415 13.24 0.89 -0.02
N VAL A 416 13.20 0.39 -1.25
CA VAL A 416 14.20 0.64 -2.28
C VAL A 416 13.74 1.78 -3.17
N PHE A 417 14.65 2.68 -3.53
CA PHE A 417 14.36 3.83 -4.39
C PHE A 417 14.52 3.47 -5.87
N TYR A 418 13.60 3.96 -6.72
CA TYR A 418 13.56 3.66 -8.15
C TYR A 418 14.92 3.90 -8.84
N ASP A 419 15.52 5.08 -8.65
CA ASP A 419 16.74 5.47 -9.39
C ASP A 419 17.89 4.51 -9.09
N HIS A 420 18.08 4.19 -7.81
CA HIS A 420 19.12 3.24 -7.40
C HIS A 420 18.91 1.84 -7.96
N PHE A 421 17.66 1.45 -8.22
CA PHE A 421 17.31 0.11 -8.66
C PHE A 421 17.26 -0.04 -10.19
N TYR A 422 16.88 1.01 -10.92
CA TYR A 422 16.68 0.95 -12.38
C TYR A 422 17.56 1.89 -13.19
N ASP A 423 17.94 3.06 -12.66
CA ASP A 423 18.58 4.12 -13.45
C ASP A 423 20.07 4.27 -13.15
N TRP A 424 20.53 3.75 -12.00
CA TRP A 424 21.94 3.67 -11.64
C TRP A 424 22.59 2.40 -12.23
N ASP A 425 23.89 2.23 -11.97
CA ASP A 425 24.69 1.13 -12.52
C ASP A 425 24.04 -0.25 -12.31
N SER A 426 24.01 -1.08 -13.35
CA SER A 426 23.41 -2.42 -13.32
C SER A 426 23.95 -3.33 -12.22
N SER A 427 25.20 -3.13 -11.78
CA SER A 427 25.77 -3.87 -10.66
C SER A 427 25.10 -3.55 -9.33
N ILE A 428 24.51 -2.36 -9.15
CA ILE A 428 23.74 -1.98 -7.97
C ILE A 428 22.40 -2.72 -7.97
N HIS A 429 21.70 -2.75 -9.11
CA HIS A 429 20.47 -3.54 -9.29
C HIS A 429 20.70 -4.99 -8.86
N ASP A 430 21.70 -5.66 -9.45
CA ASP A 430 21.99 -7.07 -9.17
C ASP A 430 22.30 -7.34 -7.68
N GLN A 431 23.01 -6.41 -7.03
CA GLN A 431 23.34 -6.55 -5.61
C GLN A 431 22.12 -6.32 -4.71
N ILE A 432 21.23 -5.37 -5.05
CA ILE A 432 19.97 -5.17 -4.33
C ILE A 432 19.09 -6.42 -4.45
N VAL A 433 18.94 -6.99 -5.66
CA VAL A 433 18.18 -8.23 -5.87
C VAL A 433 18.75 -9.38 -5.02
N LYS A 434 20.07 -9.57 -5.03
CA LYS A 434 20.73 -10.58 -4.18
C LYS A 434 20.45 -10.38 -2.69
N LEU A 435 20.49 -9.13 -2.19
CA LEU A 435 20.21 -8.83 -0.79
C LEU A 435 18.73 -9.09 -0.42
N ILE A 436 17.79 -8.76 -1.31
CA ILE A 436 16.36 -9.08 -1.14
C ILE A 436 16.16 -10.61 -1.10
N ASP A 437 16.81 -11.34 -2.00
CA ASP A 437 16.74 -12.80 -2.03
C ASP A 437 17.30 -13.42 -0.74
N ILE A 438 18.45 -12.95 -0.26
CA ILE A 438 19.04 -13.39 1.01
C ILE A 438 18.08 -13.12 2.17
N ARG A 439 17.51 -11.91 2.26
CA ARG A 439 16.52 -11.54 3.28
C ARG A 439 15.35 -12.53 3.30
N ARG A 440 14.78 -12.80 2.12
CA ARG A 440 13.63 -13.70 1.93
C ARG A 440 13.97 -15.15 2.29
N LEU A 441 15.05 -15.69 1.73
CA LEU A 441 15.44 -17.10 1.92
C LEU A 441 15.81 -17.40 3.38
N GLN A 442 16.39 -16.43 4.09
CA GLN A 442 16.70 -16.56 5.52
C GLN A 442 15.48 -16.24 6.40
N GLY A 443 14.35 -15.84 5.83
CA GLY A 443 13.15 -15.48 6.57
C GLY A 443 13.37 -14.32 7.54
N ILE A 444 14.24 -13.38 7.17
CA ILE A 444 14.39 -12.12 7.89
C ILE A 444 13.14 -11.28 7.67
N ASN A 445 12.64 -10.69 8.75
CA ASN A 445 11.44 -9.89 8.75
C ASN A 445 11.60 -8.67 9.67
N SER A 446 10.58 -7.82 9.71
CA SER A 446 10.58 -6.58 10.45
C SER A 446 10.71 -6.75 11.96
N ARG A 447 10.63 -7.97 12.51
CA ARG A 447 10.79 -8.27 13.94
C ARG A 447 11.98 -9.18 14.22
N SER A 448 12.81 -9.50 13.23
CA SER A 448 14.03 -10.27 13.47
C SER A 448 14.84 -9.65 14.61
N SER A 449 15.42 -10.49 15.46
CA SER A 449 16.33 -10.00 16.49
C SER A 449 17.59 -9.46 15.83
N ILE A 450 18.26 -8.53 16.51
CA ILE A 450 19.55 -8.01 16.07
C ILE A 450 20.50 -7.93 17.27
N LYS A 451 21.74 -8.37 17.05
CA LYS A 451 22.86 -8.18 17.98
C LYS A 451 23.98 -7.49 17.23
N ILE A 452 24.25 -6.24 17.60
CA ILE A 452 25.38 -5.48 17.06
C ILE A 452 26.66 -6.03 17.69
N LEU A 453 27.58 -6.49 16.85
CA LEU A 453 28.85 -7.09 17.26
C LEU A 453 29.95 -6.05 17.27
N GLU A 454 30.01 -5.22 16.23
CA GLU A 454 31.00 -4.15 16.08
C GLU A 454 30.30 -2.84 15.71
N ALA A 455 30.77 -1.74 16.29
CA ALA A 455 30.36 -0.37 15.94
C ALA A 455 31.54 0.56 16.22
N GLN A 456 32.47 0.62 15.27
CA GLN A 456 33.70 1.41 15.26
C GLN A 456 33.64 2.43 14.12
N PRO A 457 34.54 3.43 14.02
CA PRO A 457 34.53 4.41 12.93
C PRO A 457 34.46 3.79 11.52
N ASN A 458 35.26 2.76 11.26
CA ASN A 458 35.40 2.13 9.94
C ASN A 458 34.78 0.72 9.84
N LEU A 459 34.06 0.25 10.87
CA LEU A 459 33.48 -1.09 10.89
C LEU A 459 32.17 -1.10 11.67
N TYR A 460 31.13 -1.58 11.01
CA TYR A 460 29.93 -2.05 11.68
C TYR A 460 29.69 -3.50 11.30
N ALA A 461 29.36 -4.35 12.29
CA ALA A 461 28.99 -5.74 12.06
C ALA A 461 27.83 -6.15 12.97
N ALA A 462 26.91 -6.94 12.44
CA ALA A 462 25.72 -7.38 13.17
C ALA A 462 25.31 -8.81 12.83
N ASN A 463 24.77 -9.50 13.83
CA ASN A 463 24.02 -10.74 13.69
C ASN A 463 22.52 -10.40 13.64
N ILE A 464 21.81 -10.90 12.63
CA ILE A 464 20.38 -10.74 12.47
C ILE A 464 19.69 -12.10 12.51
N GLY A 465 18.82 -12.28 13.51
CA GLY A 465 17.97 -13.44 13.68
C GLY A 465 18.70 -14.76 13.92
N ASP A 466 20.00 -14.74 14.28
CA ASP A 466 20.89 -15.92 14.30
C ASP A 466 20.95 -16.70 12.98
N LYS A 467 20.69 -15.99 11.88
CA LYS A 467 20.62 -16.53 10.51
C LYS A 467 21.52 -15.80 9.53
N LEU A 468 21.72 -14.50 9.75
CA LEU A 468 22.58 -13.65 8.92
C LEU A 468 23.62 -12.95 9.77
N MET A 469 24.82 -12.84 9.22
CA MET A 469 25.86 -11.93 9.69
C MET A 469 26.16 -10.95 8.57
N MET A 470 26.42 -9.70 8.90
CA MET A 470 26.84 -8.71 7.91
C MET A 470 27.92 -7.81 8.47
N LYS A 471 28.71 -7.20 7.57
CA LYS A 471 29.55 -6.04 7.87
C LYS A 471 29.42 -4.96 6.80
N ILE A 472 29.63 -3.71 7.23
CA ILE A 472 29.90 -2.55 6.36
C ILE A 472 31.13 -1.78 6.85
N GLY A 473 31.75 -1.01 5.96
CA GLY A 473 32.98 -0.26 6.20
C GLY A 473 34.26 -1.01 5.84
N ASP A 474 35.39 -0.30 5.91
CA ASP A 474 36.71 -0.79 5.49
C ASP A 474 37.34 -1.80 6.46
N GLY A 475 36.99 -1.73 7.75
CA GLY A 475 37.66 -2.53 8.78
C GLY A 475 37.47 -4.03 8.55
N SER A 476 38.55 -4.81 8.59
CA SER A 476 38.48 -6.27 8.38
C SER A 476 37.63 -6.95 9.45
N TRP A 477 36.68 -7.78 9.02
CA TRP A 477 35.84 -8.57 9.93
C TRP A 477 35.20 -9.75 9.18
N CYS A 478 35.09 -10.90 9.84
CA CYS A 478 34.31 -12.05 9.42
C CYS A 478 33.70 -12.73 10.65
N PRO A 479 32.58 -13.47 10.50
CA PRO A 479 32.04 -14.25 11.62
C PRO A 479 33.00 -15.39 11.99
N GLY A 480 33.15 -15.65 13.28
CA GLY A 480 33.83 -16.85 13.77
C GLY A 480 32.91 -18.07 13.64
N GLY A 481 33.51 -19.26 13.51
CA GLY A 481 32.79 -20.52 13.37
C GLY A 481 32.69 -21.01 11.92
N THR A 482 32.56 -22.32 11.74
CA THR A 482 32.51 -22.98 10.41
C THR A 482 31.10 -23.04 9.83
N GLU A 483 30.08 -22.67 10.60
CA GLU A 483 28.68 -22.68 10.18
C GLU A 483 28.31 -21.50 9.26
N TRP A 484 29.15 -20.46 9.16
CA TRP A 484 28.86 -19.27 8.38
C TRP A 484 29.48 -19.34 6.99
N THR A 485 28.64 -19.27 5.97
CA THR A 485 29.07 -19.23 4.57
C THR A 485 28.86 -17.85 3.97
N LEU A 486 29.87 -17.33 3.25
CA LEU A 486 29.75 -16.04 2.55
C LEU A 486 28.62 -16.13 1.51
N ALA A 487 27.61 -15.27 1.66
CA ALA A 487 26.45 -15.22 0.78
C ALA A 487 26.66 -14.20 -0.35
N THR A 488 27.20 -13.03 -0.04
CA THR A 488 27.57 -12.00 -1.02
C THR A 488 28.58 -11.03 -0.41
N SER A 489 29.36 -10.36 -1.24
CA SER A 489 30.26 -9.26 -0.84
C SER A 489 30.44 -8.28 -1.99
N GLY A 490 30.89 -7.07 -1.64
CA GLY A 490 31.26 -6.04 -2.59
C GLY A 490 32.15 -4.99 -1.93
N HIS A 491 32.27 -3.83 -2.56
CA HIS A 491 33.06 -2.75 -1.98
C HIS A 491 32.48 -2.35 -0.61
N ARG A 492 33.29 -2.52 0.44
CA ARG A 492 32.97 -2.15 1.83
C ARG A 492 31.77 -2.85 2.45
N TYR A 493 31.32 -3.98 1.92
CA TYR A 493 30.29 -4.79 2.59
C TYR A 493 30.46 -6.29 2.35
N ALA A 494 29.98 -7.09 3.29
CA ALA A 494 29.89 -8.54 3.15
C ALA A 494 28.73 -9.08 4.00
N VAL A 495 28.10 -10.16 3.52
CA VAL A 495 26.99 -10.85 4.18
C VAL A 495 27.27 -12.34 4.18
N TRP A 496 27.07 -12.98 5.33
CA TRP A 496 27.15 -14.42 5.52
C TRP A 496 25.80 -14.95 5.98
N LYS A 497 25.53 -16.20 5.62
CA LYS A 497 24.34 -16.94 6.05
C LYS A 497 24.75 -18.23 6.74
N LYS A 498 23.90 -18.67 7.65
CA LYS A 498 24.01 -19.98 8.30
C LYS A 498 23.34 -21.07 7.46
#